data_AF-A0A976DBQ9-F1
#
_entry.id   AF-A0A976DBQ9-F1
#
_cell.length_a   1.000
_cell.length_b   1.000
_cell.length_c   1.000
_cell.angle_alpha   90.00
_cell.angle_beta   90.00
_cell.angle_gamma   90.00
#
_symmetry.space_group_name_H-M   'P 1'
#
loop_
_entity.id
_entity.type
_entity.pdbx_description
1 polymer ?
#
loop_
_entity_poly.entity_id
_entity_poly.type
_entity_poly.pdbx_seq_one_letter_code
_entity_poly.pdbx_strand_id
1 'polypeptide(L)'
;MLPEKLYYEINELVAHFGLEASTLRYWEKEFPMLKPAKRSGDRIYTPDDVALLTDIIDLVKNKKYTLKGARVHLETQHSRQIKINRSLRQLEEIKNYLTQLRELVE
;
A
#
# COMPACT_ATOMS: atom_id res chain seq x y z
N MET A 1 0.01 -14.16 -12.42
CA MET A 1 -0.25 -12.73 -12.13
C MET A 1 -1.76 -12.53 -12.07
N LEU A 2 -2.25 -11.68 -11.15
CA LEU A 2 -3.66 -11.28 -11.14
C LEU A 2 -3.96 -10.40 -12.37
N PRO A 3 -5.14 -10.54 -13.01
CA PRO A 3 -5.56 -9.66 -14.09
C PRO A 3 -5.77 -8.24 -13.56
N GLU A 4 -5.39 -7.22 -14.32
CA GLU A 4 -5.55 -5.82 -13.91
C GLU A 4 -7.03 -5.44 -13.83
N LYS A 5 -7.54 -5.28 -12.60
CA LYS A 5 -8.93 -4.95 -12.29
C LYS A 5 -9.00 -3.76 -11.34
N LEU A 6 -10.09 -2.99 -11.42
CA LEU A 6 -10.38 -1.91 -10.47
C LEU A 6 -10.68 -2.43 -9.06
N TYR A 7 -11.27 -3.62 -8.96
CA TYR A 7 -11.62 -4.25 -7.69
C TYR A 7 -11.48 -5.78 -7.81
N TYR A 8 -11.11 -6.40 -6.69
CA TYR A 8 -10.99 -7.84 -6.53
C TYR A 8 -11.89 -8.31 -5.39
N GLU A 9 -12.49 -9.48 -5.52
CA GLU A 9 -13.26 -10.10 -4.44
C GLU A 9 -12.35 -10.89 -3.50
N ILE A 10 -12.79 -11.06 -2.24
CA ILE A 10 -12.05 -11.86 -1.26
C ILE A 10 -11.73 -13.27 -1.77
N ASN A 11 -12.67 -13.89 -2.49
CA ASN A 11 -12.55 -15.25 -3.01
C ASN A 11 -11.46 -15.36 -4.09
N GLU A 12 -11.28 -14.31 -4.90
CA GLU A 12 -10.21 -14.27 -5.91
C GLU A 12 -8.84 -14.17 -5.24
N LEU A 13 -8.72 -13.34 -4.21
CA LEU A 13 -7.44 -13.12 -3.53
C LEU A 13 -7.01 -14.36 -2.73
N VAL A 14 -7.92 -14.99 -2.00
CA VAL A 14 -7.60 -16.19 -1.21
C VAL A 14 -7.17 -17.35 -2.09
N ALA A 15 -7.83 -17.52 -3.25
CA ALA A 15 -7.43 -18.51 -4.26
C ALA A 15 -6.07 -18.16 -4.88
N HIS A 16 -5.83 -16.89 -5.19
CA HIS A 16 -4.56 -16.45 -5.80
C HIS A 16 -3.36 -16.64 -4.85
N PHE A 17 -3.52 -16.26 -3.58
CA PHE A 17 -2.44 -16.27 -2.59
C PHE A 17 -2.32 -17.56 -1.79
N GLY A 18 -3.21 -18.53 -2.04
CA GLY A 18 -3.30 -19.78 -1.27
C GLY A 18 -3.48 -19.49 0.22
N LEU A 19 -4.41 -18.60 0.55
CA LEU A 19 -4.78 -18.24 1.92
C LEU A 19 -6.20 -18.70 2.21
N GLU A 20 -6.52 -18.86 3.48
CA GLU A 20 -7.91 -19.03 3.90
C GLU A 20 -8.59 -17.67 4.03
N ALA A 21 -9.89 -17.60 3.71
CA ALA A 21 -10.67 -16.37 3.88
C ALA A 21 -10.69 -15.90 5.34
N SER A 22 -10.62 -16.81 6.30
CA SER A 22 -10.48 -16.51 7.73
C SER A 22 -9.15 -15.82 8.04
N THR A 23 -8.05 -16.27 7.43
CA THR A 23 -6.72 -15.65 7.58
C THR A 23 -6.71 -14.23 7.02
N LEU A 24 -7.23 -14.02 5.81
CA LEU A 24 -7.28 -12.68 5.22
C LEU A 24 -8.14 -11.72 6.06
N ARG A 25 -9.30 -12.18 6.53
CA ARG A 25 -10.16 -11.41 7.46
C ARG A 25 -9.48 -11.11 8.80
N TYR A 26 -8.63 -12.01 9.29
CA TYR A 26 -7.85 -11.77 10.50
C TYR A 26 -6.76 -10.72 10.23
N TRP A 27 -6.08 -10.80 9.09
CA TRP A 27 -5.06 -9.83 8.70
C TRP A 27 -5.66 -8.43 8.51
N GLU A 28 -6.86 -8.27 7.96
CA GLU A 28 -7.54 -6.96 7.94
C GLU A 28 -7.64 -6.29 9.32
N LYS A 29 -7.80 -7.08 10.39
CA LYS A 29 -7.82 -6.55 11.77
C LYS A 29 -6.42 -6.23 12.27
N GLU A 30 -5.45 -7.07 11.91
CA GLU A 30 -4.05 -6.89 12.30
C GLU A 30 -3.32 -5.86 11.44
N PHE A 31 -3.87 -5.38 10.32
CA PHE A 31 -3.22 -4.37 9.49
C PHE A 31 -4.22 -3.24 9.27
N PRO A 32 -4.22 -2.22 10.15
CA PRO A 32 -5.15 -1.10 10.03
C PRO A 32 -5.06 -0.35 8.69
N MET A 33 -3.97 -0.51 7.95
CA MET A 33 -3.79 0.07 6.62
C MET A 33 -4.47 -0.74 5.49
N LEU A 34 -4.81 -2.02 5.73
CA LEU A 34 -5.56 -2.87 4.80
C LEU A 34 -7.05 -2.73 5.09
N LYS A 35 -7.73 -1.82 4.39
CA LYS A 35 -9.15 -1.47 4.64
C LYS A 35 -10.01 -1.73 3.40
N PRO A 36 -10.32 -3.00 3.09
CA PRO A 36 -11.19 -3.30 1.95
C PRO A 36 -12.56 -2.64 2.13
N ALA A 37 -13.10 -2.11 1.03
CA ALA A 37 -14.45 -1.58 1.02
C ALA A 37 -15.48 -2.72 1.04
N LYS A 38 -16.72 -2.40 1.40
CA LYS A 38 -17.83 -3.35 1.35
C LYS A 38 -18.78 -2.97 0.22
N ARG A 39 -19.13 -3.93 -0.62
CA ARG A 39 -20.15 -3.83 -1.66
C ARG A 39 -21.21 -4.89 -1.39
N SER A 40 -22.43 -4.46 -1.07
CA SER A 40 -23.56 -5.36 -0.79
C SER A 40 -23.30 -6.44 0.28
N GLY A 41 -22.41 -6.16 1.24
CA GLY A 41 -22.01 -7.09 2.30
C GLY A 41 -20.69 -7.82 2.03
N ASP A 42 -20.27 -7.90 0.77
CA ASP A 42 -19.02 -8.55 0.37
C ASP A 42 -17.84 -7.58 0.35
N ARG A 43 -16.65 -8.10 0.63
CA ARG A 43 -15.42 -7.31 0.65
C ARG A 43 -14.84 -7.21 -0.75
N ILE A 44 -14.52 -5.98 -1.13
CA ILE A 44 -13.81 -5.64 -2.35
C ILE A 44 -12.48 -4.97 -2.01
N TYR A 45 -11.44 -5.37 -2.73
CA TYR A 45 -10.07 -4.91 -2.54
C TYR A 45 -9.66 -4.13 -3.78
N THR A 46 -9.02 -3.00 -3.58
CA THR A 46 -8.41 -2.20 -4.66
C THR A 46 -7.06 -2.78 -5.07
N PRO A 47 -6.50 -2.37 -6.23
CA PRO A 47 -5.11 -2.68 -6.57
C PRO A 47 -4.12 -2.34 -5.46
N ASP A 48 -4.33 -1.22 -4.75
CA ASP A 48 -3.48 -0.80 -3.63
C ASP A 48 -3.60 -1.76 -2.43
N ASP A 49 -4.81 -2.24 -2.12
CA ASP A 49 -5.02 -3.28 -1.10
C ASP A 49 -4.31 -4.58 -1.49
N VAL A 50 -4.32 -4.95 -2.78
CA VAL A 50 -3.63 -6.14 -3.28
C VAL A 50 -2.11 -5.99 -3.20
N ALA A 51 -1.58 -4.82 -3.54
CA ALA A 51 -0.15 -4.53 -3.40
C ALA A 51 0.28 -4.63 -1.93
N LEU A 52 -0.46 -3.99 -1.04
CA LEU A 52 -0.23 -4.06 0.40
C LEU A 52 -0.32 -5.50 0.92
N LEU A 53 -1.32 -6.28 0.48
CA LEU A 53 -1.46 -7.68 0.86
C LEU A 53 -0.25 -8.51 0.38
N THR A 54 0.25 -8.24 -0.83
CA THR A 54 1.46 -8.89 -1.37
C THR A 54 2.66 -8.61 -0.48
N ASP A 55 2.87 -7.37 -0.06
CA ASP A 55 3.94 -6.98 0.86
C ASP A 55 3.82 -7.68 2.22
N ILE A 56 2.60 -7.77 2.77
CA ILE A 56 2.35 -8.49 4.03
C ILE A 56 2.71 -9.96 3.88
N ILE A 57 2.28 -10.60 2.80
CA ILE A 57 2.58 -12.02 2.52
C ILE A 57 4.09 -12.24 2.45
N ASP A 58 4.82 -11.38 1.74
CA ASP A 58 6.26 -11.48 1.63
C ASP A 58 6.97 -11.30 2.97
N LEU A 59 6.53 -10.32 3.78
CA LEU A 59 7.09 -10.10 5.11
C LEU A 59 6.88 -11.32 6.01
N VAL A 60 5.69 -11.90 6.00
CA VAL A 60 5.32 -13.00 6.91
C VAL A 60 5.85 -14.34 6.42
N LYS A 61 5.61 -14.71 5.15
CA LYS A 61 5.97 -16.03 4.61
C LYS A 61 7.45 -16.13 4.24
N ASN A 62 7.99 -15.12 3.56
CA ASN A 62 9.34 -15.15 3.01
C ASN A 62 10.37 -14.61 4.02
N LYS A 63 10.09 -13.45 4.63
CA LYS A 63 11.02 -12.79 5.57
C LYS A 63 10.81 -13.18 7.03
N LYS A 64 9.83 -14.06 7.33
CA LYS A 64 9.54 -14.63 8.66
C LYS A 64 9.25 -13.59 9.75
N TYR A 65 8.69 -12.44 9.38
CA TYR A 65 8.20 -11.46 10.34
C TYR A 65 6.97 -12.01 11.08
N THR A 66 6.83 -11.65 12.35
CA THR A 66 5.52 -11.75 13.02
C THR A 66 4.55 -10.73 12.42
N LEU A 67 3.24 -10.95 12.54
CA LEU A 67 2.23 -10.00 12.04
C LEU A 67 2.44 -8.59 12.62
N LYS A 68 2.74 -8.51 13.92
CA LYS A 68 3.07 -7.26 14.60
C LYS A 68 4.34 -6.61 14.03
N GLY A 69 5.40 -7.41 13.79
CA GLY A 69 6.64 -6.90 13.20
C GLY A 69 6.44 -6.39 11.77
N ALA A 70 5.67 -7.13 10.96
CA ALA A 70 5.33 -6.73 9.60
C ALA A 70 4.52 -5.42 9.60
N ARG A 71 3.54 -5.26 10.51
CA ARG A 71 2.78 -4.01 10.66
C ARG A 71 3.71 -2.82 10.93
N VAL A 72 4.56 -2.92 11.95
CA VAL A 72 5.48 -1.83 12.33
C VAL A 72 6.44 -1.51 11.18
N HIS A 73 6.90 -2.53 10.46
CA HIS A 73 7.75 -2.34 9.29
C HIS A 73 7.04 -1.52 8.21
N LEU A 74 5.82 -1.92 7.83
CA LEU A 74 5.02 -1.24 6.80
C LEU A 74 4.67 0.20 7.20
N GLU A 75 4.27 0.43 8.45
CA GLU A 75 3.98 1.79 8.97
C GLU A 75 5.23 2.70 8.92
N THR A 76 6.39 2.15 9.24
CA THR A 76 7.67 2.88 9.18
C THR A 76 8.04 3.22 7.73
N GLN A 77 7.90 2.27 6.81
CA GLN A 77 8.15 2.50 5.37
C GLN A 77 7.20 3.55 4.82
N HIS A 78 5.90 3.45 5.13
CA HIS A 78 4.90 4.43 4.69
C HIS A 78 5.22 5.83 5.21
N SER A 79 5.56 5.95 6.49
CA SER A 79 5.97 7.22 7.10
C SER A 79 7.23 7.82 6.44
N ARG A 80 8.19 6.96 6.09
CA ARG A 80 9.39 7.38 5.34
C ARG A 80 9.03 7.86 3.94
N GLN A 81 8.16 7.15 3.23
CA GLN A 81 7.72 7.52 1.89
C GLN A 81 6.99 8.87 1.89
N ILE A 82 6.13 9.13 2.88
CA ILE A 82 5.46 10.44 3.03
C ILE A 82 6.49 11.58 3.17
N LYS A 83 7.54 11.37 3.98
CA LYS A 83 8.61 12.36 4.16
C LYS A 83 9.36 12.62 2.87
N ILE A 84 9.73 11.57 2.14
CA ILE A 84 10.40 11.67 0.83
C ILE A 84 9.52 12.45 -0.15
N ASN A 85 8.24 12.09 -0.27
CA ASN A 85 7.30 12.76 -1.18
C ASN A 85 7.09 14.23 -0.81
N ARG A 86 7.15 14.59 0.48
CA ARG A 86 7.15 15.99 0.93
C ARG A 86 8.40 16.72 0.46
N SER A 87 9.58 16.14 0.68
CA SER A 87 10.85 16.75 0.26
C SER A 87 10.93 16.91 -1.26
N LEU A 88 10.46 15.94 -2.05
CA LEU A 88 10.42 16.06 -3.50
C LEU A 88 9.57 17.24 -3.98
N ARG A 89 8.37 17.41 -3.39
CA ARG A 89 7.52 18.58 -3.68
C ARG A 89 8.20 19.90 -3.36
N GLN A 90 8.88 19.98 -2.21
CA GLN A 90 9.63 21.19 -1.85
C GLN A 90 10.76 21.50 -2.84
N LEU A 91 11.48 20.47 -3.29
CA LEU A 91 12.54 20.64 -4.29
C LEU A 91 11.98 21.09 -5.65
N GLU A 92 10.81 20.59 -6.03
CA GLU A 92 10.12 20.99 -7.25
C GLU A 92 9.64 22.45 -7.18
N GLU A 93 9.10 22.88 -6.05
CA GLU A 93 8.74 24.28 -5.79
C GLU A 93 9.96 25.21 -5.87
N ILE A 94 11.07 24.84 -5.23
CA ILE A 94 12.33 25.61 -5.27
C ILE A 94 12.85 25.70 -6.71
N LYS A 95 12.87 24.58 -7.45
CA LYS A 95 13.31 24.55 -8.85
C LYS A 95 12.46 25.47 -9.71
N ASN A 96 11.14 25.44 -9.55
CA ASN A 96 10.22 26.28 -10.31
C ASN A 96 10.45 27.76 -10.01
N TYR A 97 10.60 28.13 -8.73
CA TYR A 97 10.91 29.50 -8.33
C TYR A 97 12.24 30.00 -8.91
N LEU A 98 13.30 29.20 -8.84
CA LEU A 98 14.60 29.56 -9.41
C LEU A 98 14.54 29.71 -10.94
N THR A 99 13.72 28.89 -11.61
CA THR A 99 13.50 28.98 -13.06
C THR A 99 12.81 30.30 -13.42
N GLN A 100 11.76 30.67 -12.68
CA GLN A 100 11.07 31.95 -12.84
C GLN A 100 12.00 33.14 -12.61
N LEU A 101 12.85 33.10 -11.57
CA LEU A 101 13.81 34.18 -11.31
C LEU A 101 14.82 34.33 -12.44
N ARG A 102 15.32 33.23 -13.02
CA ARG A 102 16.24 33.30 -14.16
C ARG A 102 15.57 33.98 -15.36
N GLU A 103 14.33 33.62 -15.66
CA GLU A 103 13.55 34.20 -16.76
C GLU A 103 13.24 35.69 -16.57
N LEU A 104 13.28 36.21 -15.33
CA LEU A 104 13.06 37.63 -15.03
C LEU A 104 14.34 38.48 -15.16
N VAL A 105 15.51 37.85 -15.15
CA VAL A 105 16.82 38.52 -15.22
C VAL A 105 17.39 38.49 -16.64
N GLU A 106 16.92 37.56 -17.48
CA GLU A 106 17.13 37.54 -18.94
C GLU A 106 16.16 38.48 -19.66
#